data_AF-A0A7W2R3T8-F1
#
_entry.id   AF-A0A7W2R3T8-F1
#
_cell.length_a   1.000
_cell.length_b   1.000
_cell.length_c   1.000
_cell.angle_alpha   90.00
_cell.angle_beta   90.00
_cell.angle_gamma   90.00
#
_symmetry.space_group_name_H-M   'P 1'
#
loop_
_entity.id
_entity.type
_entity.pdbx_description
1 polymer ?
#
loop_
_entity_poly.entity_id
_entity_poly.type
_entity_poly.pdbx_seq_one_letter_code
_entity_poly.pdbx_strand_id
1 'polypeptide(L)' 'MMNKVRVIGIILLVVGIIIQFTMENDLIDFISAVGIGVGIELIMTGKVVKPSM' A
#
# COMPACT_ATOMS: atom_id res chain seq x y z
N MET A 1 6.04 -20.57 -5.22
CA MET A 1 4.72 -19.90 -5.28
C MET A 1 4.86 -18.51 -4.70
N MET A 2 4.47 -17.46 -5.43
CA MET A 2 4.54 -16.09 -4.91
C MET A 2 3.47 -15.89 -3.84
N ASN A 3 3.84 -15.29 -2.70
CA ASN A 3 2.91 -15.11 -1.60
C ASN A 3 1.81 -14.11 -2.01
N LYS A 4 0.55 -14.50 -1.84
CA LYS A 4 -0.62 -13.68 -2.20
C LYS A 4 -0.60 -12.31 -1.50
N VAL A 5 -0.09 -12.25 -0.27
CA VAL A 5 0.03 -10.98 0.49
C VAL A 5 0.99 -10.00 -0.20
N ARG A 6 2.10 -10.49 -0.75
CA ARG A 6 3.06 -9.65 -1.46
C ARG A 6 2.49 -9.11 -2.76
N VAL A 7 1.67 -9.91 -3.46
CA VAL A 7 0.97 -9.46 -4.67
C VAL A 7 0.00 -8.32 -4.34
N ILE A 8 -0.76 -8.45 -3.24
CA ILE A 8 -1.66 -7.38 -2.77
C ILE A 8 -0.87 -6.12 -2.43
N GLY A 9 0.26 -6.24 -1.73
CA GLY A 9 1.14 -5.10 -1.43
C GLY A 9 1.65 -4.39 -2.68
N ILE A 10 2.04 -5.13 -3.73
CA ILE A 10 2.45 -4.55 -5.02
C ILE A 10 1.29 -3.78 -5.68
N ILE A 11 0.09 -4.37 -5.71
CA ILE A 11 -1.09 -3.71 -6.29
C ILE A 11 -1.39 -2.40 -5.53
N LEU A 12 -1.37 -2.44 -4.19
CA LEU A 12 -1.60 -1.26 -3.36
C LEU A 12 -0.56 -0.16 -3.62
N LEU A 13 0.71 -0.54 -3.78
CA LEU A 13 1.81 0.37 -4.05
C LEU A 13 1.65 1.04 -5.43
N VAL A 14 1.31 0.27 -6.47
CA VAL A 14 1.06 0.79 -7.82
C VAL A 14 -0.11 1.78 -7.81
N VAL A 15 -1.24 1.42 -7.18
CA VAL A 15 -2.41 2.30 -7.08
C VAL A 15 -2.09 3.57 -6.31
N GLY A 16 -1.40 3.46 -5.17
CA GLY A 16 -0.99 4.61 -4.36
C GLY A 16 -0.11 5.59 -5.13
N ILE A 17 0.86 5.08 -5.88
CA ILE A 17 1.71 5.92 -6.75
C ILE A 17 0.86 6.61 -7.83
N ILE A 18 0.00 5.88 -8.55
CA ILE A 18 -0.82 6.48 -9.60
C ILE A 18 -1.68 7.64 -9.05
N ILE A 19 -2.31 7.44 -7.89
CA ILE A 19 -3.14 8.46 -7.26
C ILE A 19 -2.30 9.69 -6.89
N GLN A 20 -1.15 9.50 -6.23
CA GLN A 20 -0.24 10.58 -5.83
C GLN A 20 0.20 11.45 -7.01
N PHE A 21 0.40 10.87 -8.19
CA PHE A 21 0.85 11.59 -9.38
C PHE A 21 -0.29 12.11 -10.27
N THR A 22 -1.53 11.71 -10.02
CA THR A 22 -2.69 12.09 -10.86
C THR A 22 -3.59 13.11 -10.16
N MET A 23 -3.70 13.06 -8.84
CA MET A 23 -4.65 13.87 -8.08
C MET A 23 -3.92 14.84 -7.16
N GLU A 24 -3.88 16.11 -7.55
CA GLU A 24 -3.31 17.19 -6.74
C GLU A 24 -4.35 17.65 -5.70
N ASN A 25 -4.32 17.03 -4.51
CA ASN A 25 -5.19 17.34 -3.39
C ASN A 25 -4.56 16.86 -2.09
N ASP A 26 -4.33 17.79 -1.14
CA ASP A 26 -3.59 17.55 0.11
C ASP A 26 -4.06 16.33 0.90
N LEU A 27 -5.37 16.11 0.99
CA LEU A 27 -5.94 14.96 1.70
C LEU A 27 -5.68 13.65 0.95
N ILE A 28 -5.72 13.68 -0.38
CA ILE A 28 -5.44 12.51 -1.20
C ILE A 28 -3.95 12.19 -1.13
N ASP A 29 -3.08 13.20 -1.17
CA ASP A 29 -1.62 13.04 -1.03
C ASP A 29 -1.24 12.35 0.29
N PHE A 30 -1.89 12.72 1.39
CA PHE A 30 -1.69 12.05 2.67
C PHE A 30 -2.15 10.58 2.62
N ILE A 31 -3.34 10.31 2.06
CA ILE A 31 -3.90 8.95 1.98
C ILE A 31 -3.07 8.06 1.05
N SER A 32 -2.60 8.59 -0.08
CA SER A 32 -1.73 7.86 -1.01
C SER A 32 -0.37 7.57 -0.39
N ALA A 33 0.22 8.51 0.34
CA ALA A 33 1.47 8.27 1.06
C ALA A 33 1.33 7.17 2.12
N VAL A 34 0.23 7.17 2.89
CA VAL A 34 -0.08 6.09 3.85
C VAL A 34 -0.30 4.76 3.12
N GLY A 35 -1.04 4.76 2.02
CA GLY A 35 -1.28 3.57 1.19
C GLY A 35 0.00 2.97 0.61
N ILE A 36 0.92 3.82 0.14
CA ILE A 36 2.25 3.42 -0.33
C ILE A 36 3.04 2.79 0.83
N GLY A 37 3.05 3.43 2.00
CA GLY A 37 3.72 2.92 3.20
C GLY A 37 3.23 1.52 3.61
N VAL A 38 1.91 1.35 3.70
CA VAL A 38 1.28 0.04 3.99
C VAL A 38 1.59 -0.98 2.90
N GLY A 39 1.64 -0.56 1.63
CA GLY A 39 1.97 -1.42 0.50
C GLY A 39 3.40 -1.97 0.61
N ILE A 40 4.36 -1.11 0.95
CA ILE A 40 5.75 -1.49 1.20
C ILE A 40 5.83 -2.49 2.36
N GLU A 41 5.15 -2.21 3.47
CA GLU A 41 5.17 -3.08 4.65
C GLU A 41 4.60 -4.48 4.34
N LEU A 42 3.52 -4.57 3.57
CA LEU A 42 2.93 -5.84 3.11
C LEU A 42 3.86 -6.63 2.18
N ILE A 43 4.61 -5.94 1.30
CA ILE A 43 5.60 -6.57 0.42
C ILE A 43 6.75 -7.15 1.25
N MET A 44 7.27 -6.38 2.21
CA MET A 44 8.41 -6.76 3.03
C MET A 44 8.07 -7.91 3.98
N THR A 45 7.03 -7.74 4.79
CA THR A 45 6.62 -8.73 5.79
C THR A 45 6.00 -9.97 5.15
N GLY A 46 5.30 -9.81 4.01
CA GLY A 46 4.50 -10.86 3.40
C GLY A 46 3.39 -11.37 4.32
N LYS A 47 3.01 -10.63 5.36
CA LYS A 47 2.03 -11.03 6.36
C LYS A 47 1.11 -9.85 6.65
N VAL A 48 -0.17 -10.14 6.82
CA VAL A 48 -1.11 -9.16 7.37
C VAL A 48 -1.04 -9.32 8.89
N VAL A 49 -0.58 -8.30 9.60
CA VAL A 49 -0.61 -8.29 11.06
C VAL A 49 -2.08 -8.33 11.46
N LYS A 50 -2.51 -9.42 12.09
CA LYS A 50 -3.86 -9.52 12.64
C LYS A 50 -3.88 -8.68 13.93
N PRO A 51 -4.76 -7.69 14.06
CA PRO A 51 -4.90 -6.96 15.32
C PRO A 51 -5.25 -7.97 16.41
N SER A 52 -4.40 -8.08 17.44
CA SER A 52 -4.74 -8.79 18.66
C SER A 52 -5.66 -7.88 19.48
N MET A 53 -6.94 -7.88 19.13
CA MET A 53 -8.01 -7.42 20.02
C MET A 53 -8.39 -8.56 20.97
#